data_AF-A0A7J6L3M6-F1
#
_entry.id   AF-A0A7J6L3M6-F1
#
_cell.length_a   1.000
_cell.length_b   1.000
_cell.length_c   1.000
_cell.angle_alpha   90.00
_cell.angle_beta   90.00
_cell.angle_gamma   90.00
#
_symmetry.space_group_name_H-M   'P 1'
#
loop_
_entity.id
_entity.type
_entity.pdbx_description
1 polymer ?
#
loop_
_entity_poly.entity_id
_entity_poly.type
_entity_poly.pdbx_seq_one_letter_code
_entity_poly.pdbx_strand_id
1 'polypeptide(L)'
;MTMTAFIDTMTLPRLSKYVLHYCLIWSLEEYRISKALGQLPFRPNDPYFSNQRALFDSLLIEETWRVVRESGLSRRDVIVTVIDAGVAPKQPDLVGKLLGGHDASGSIVPSVEDMQGHGTDIASIITAGINNGIGIAGIADSVKIRPIRLTTYISGSSTDEEI
;
A
#
# COMPACT_ATOMS: atom_id res chain seq x y z
N MET A 1 15.02 35.09 -11.72
CA MET A 1 14.01 36.17 -11.53
C MET A 1 13.06 35.69 -10.45
N THR A 2 13.22 36.19 -9.23
CA THR A 2 12.52 35.76 -8.01
C THR A 2 11.13 36.37 -7.96
N MET A 3 10.06 35.56 -7.83
CA MET A 3 8.72 36.05 -7.48
C MET A 3 8.43 35.74 -6.01
N THR A 4 8.83 36.69 -5.18
CA THR A 4 8.21 36.97 -3.89
C THR A 4 6.98 37.87 -4.15
N ALA A 5 5.93 37.69 -3.36
CA ALA A 5 4.72 38.51 -3.25
C ALA A 5 3.48 38.08 -4.08
N PHE A 6 2.62 37.26 -3.46
CA PHE A 6 1.18 37.51 -3.43
C PHE A 6 0.51 36.71 -2.30
N ILE A 7 0.81 37.05 -1.05
CA ILE A 7 -0.03 36.63 0.09
C ILE A 7 -0.18 37.87 0.96
N ASP A 8 -1.22 38.66 0.71
CA ASP A 8 -1.78 39.45 1.78
C ASP A 8 -3.28 39.70 1.63
N THR A 9 -3.98 39.50 2.75
CA THR A 9 -5.37 39.88 3.06
C THR A 9 -6.52 39.28 2.25
N MET A 10 -6.95 38.04 2.56
CA MET A 10 -8.37 37.68 2.56
C MET A 10 -8.69 36.61 3.62
N THR A 11 -9.77 36.86 4.37
CA THR A 11 -10.24 36.09 5.53
C THR A 11 -10.66 34.66 5.16
N LEU A 12 -10.15 33.70 5.94
CA LEU A 12 -10.40 32.25 5.87
C LEU A 12 -11.85 31.94 6.30
N PRO A 13 -12.79 31.71 5.37
CA PRO A 13 -13.36 30.36 5.25
C PRO A 13 -13.79 29.95 3.82
N ARG A 14 -13.57 30.78 2.79
CA ARG A 14 -14.01 30.50 1.40
C ARG A 14 -12.90 29.99 0.47
N LEU A 15 -11.66 29.92 0.94
CA LEU A 15 -10.50 29.50 0.14
C LEU A 15 -10.41 27.98 -0.08
N SER A 16 -10.99 27.13 0.78
CA SER A 16 -10.71 25.68 0.72
C SER A 16 -11.14 25.02 -0.59
N LYS A 17 -12.28 25.43 -1.17
CA LYS A 17 -12.79 24.82 -2.41
C LYS A 17 -11.99 25.22 -3.65
N TYR A 18 -11.56 26.48 -3.74
CA TYR A 18 -10.76 26.96 -4.87
C TYR A 18 -9.32 26.45 -4.77
N VAL A 19 -8.71 26.50 -3.58
CA VAL A 19 -7.35 25.97 -3.38
C VAL A 19 -7.29 24.48 -3.70
N LEU A 20 -8.27 23.68 -3.26
CA LEU A 20 -8.32 22.25 -3.60
C LEU A 20 -8.50 22.00 -5.09
N HIS A 21 -9.38 22.76 -5.76
CA HIS A 21 -9.62 22.61 -7.20
C HIS A 21 -8.40 23.03 -8.03
N TYR A 22 -7.71 24.11 -7.64
CA TYR A 22 -6.46 24.52 -8.26
C TYR A 22 -5.33 23.53 -7.99
N CYS A 23 -5.17 23.00 -6.77
CA CYS A 23 -4.17 21.97 -6.47
C CYS A 23 -4.40 20.67 -7.28
N LEU A 24 -5.65 20.25 -7.48
CA LEU A 24 -5.98 19.07 -8.30
C LEU A 24 -5.66 19.30 -9.78
N ILE A 25 -6.02 20.46 -10.34
CA ILE A 25 -5.71 20.81 -11.73
C ILE A 25 -4.19 20.93 -11.92
N TRP A 26 -3.48 21.51 -10.95
CA TRP A 26 -2.03 21.68 -11.00
C TRP A 26 -1.30 20.33 -10.91
N SER A 27 -1.74 19.42 -10.04
CA SER A 27 -1.23 18.05 -9.94
C SER A 27 -1.44 17.23 -11.23
N LEU A 28 -2.59 17.40 -11.90
CA LEU A 28 -2.86 16.74 -13.17
C LEU A 28 -1.96 17.29 -14.30
N GLU A 29 -1.68 18.59 -14.31
CA GLU A 29 -0.81 19.20 -15.32
C GLU A 29 0.66 18.81 -15.08
N GLU A 30 1.14 18.79 -13.84
CA GLU A 30 2.48 18.28 -13.49
C GLU A 30 2.65 16.79 -13.84
N TYR A 31 1.60 15.98 -13.71
CA TYR A 31 1.62 14.58 -14.15
C TYR A 31 1.75 14.48 -15.67
N ARG A 32 0.94 15.25 -16.42
CA ARG A 32 0.99 15.29 -17.89
C ARG A 32 2.36 15.78 -18.38
N ILE A 33 2.91 16.80 -17.73
CA ILE A 33 4.21 17.36 -18.01
C ILE A 33 5.33 16.36 -17.65
N SER A 34 5.30 15.72 -16.48
CA SER A 34 6.30 14.70 -16.09
C SER A 34 6.33 13.53 -17.06
N LYS A 35 5.14 13.05 -17.46
CA LYS A 35 4.97 12.00 -18.47
C LYS A 35 5.48 12.45 -19.85
N ALA A 36 5.22 13.70 -20.25
CA ALA A 36 5.68 14.27 -21.52
C ALA A 36 7.19 14.60 -21.53
N LEU A 37 7.77 14.93 -20.38
CA LEU A 37 9.20 15.25 -20.20
C LEU A 37 10.06 14.00 -19.99
N GLY A 38 9.48 12.80 -19.95
CA GLY A 38 10.22 11.56 -19.78
C GLY A 38 10.86 11.39 -18.40
N GLN A 39 10.41 12.15 -17.39
CA GLN A 39 10.73 11.82 -16.00
C GLN A 39 9.96 10.54 -15.67
N LEU A 40 10.68 9.42 -15.73
CA LEU A 40 10.06 8.10 -15.64
C LEU A 40 9.33 7.96 -14.31
N PRO A 41 8.14 7.31 -14.31
CA PRO A 41 7.49 6.86 -13.09
C PRO A 41 8.52 6.18 -12.17
N PHE A 42 8.41 6.39 -10.86
CA PHE A 42 9.26 5.70 -9.89
C PHE A 42 9.10 4.19 -10.11
N ARG A 43 10.13 3.54 -10.65
CA ARG A 43 10.13 2.10 -10.90
C ARG A 43 10.88 1.39 -9.79
N PRO A 44 10.20 0.63 -8.94
CA PRO A 44 10.86 -0.23 -7.99
C PRO A 44 11.73 -1.27 -8.70
N ASN A 45 12.84 -1.67 -8.07
CA ASN A 45 13.74 -2.72 -8.59
C ASN A 45 13.23 -4.15 -8.32
N ASP A 46 12.00 -4.28 -7.83
CA ASP A 46 11.39 -5.55 -7.43
C ASP A 46 11.05 -6.40 -8.69
N PRO A 47 11.50 -7.67 -8.77
CA PRO A 47 11.46 -8.47 -10.00
C PRO A 47 10.07 -8.65 -10.63
N TYR A 48 9.02 -8.65 -9.82
CA TYR A 48 7.64 -8.85 -10.29
C TYR A 48 6.83 -7.55 -10.39
N PHE A 49 7.44 -6.38 -10.20
CA PHE A 49 6.75 -5.10 -10.29
C PHE A 49 6.07 -4.87 -11.65
N SER A 50 6.66 -5.38 -12.74
CA SER A 50 6.06 -5.29 -14.07
C SER A 50 4.65 -5.86 -14.15
N ASN A 51 4.35 -6.87 -13.33
CA ASN A 51 3.05 -7.53 -13.29
C ASN A 51 2.02 -6.71 -12.52
N GLN A 52 2.45 -5.75 -11.71
CA GLN A 52 1.59 -4.88 -10.91
C GLN A 52 1.21 -3.57 -11.62
N ARG A 53 1.91 -3.21 -12.71
CA ARG A 53 1.77 -1.90 -13.38
C ARG A 53 0.34 -1.52 -13.72
N ALA A 54 -0.46 -2.42 -14.29
CA ALA A 54 -1.83 -2.09 -14.68
C ALA A 54 -2.71 -1.67 -13.48
N LEU A 55 -2.52 -2.35 -12.35
CA LEU A 55 -3.21 -2.05 -11.09
C LEU A 55 -2.68 -0.75 -10.48
N PHE A 56 -1.36 -0.56 -10.49
CA PHE A 56 -0.69 0.62 -9.95
C PHE A 56 -1.05 1.90 -10.72
N ASP A 57 -1.13 1.81 -12.04
CA ASP A 57 -1.57 2.90 -12.92
C ASP A 57 -3.04 3.24 -12.64
N SER A 58 -3.90 2.22 -12.48
CA SER A 58 -5.35 2.40 -12.27
C SER A 58 -5.68 3.00 -10.91
N LEU A 59 -4.87 2.72 -9.90
CA LEU A 59 -5.03 3.22 -8.52
C LEU A 59 -4.13 4.42 -8.19
N LEU A 60 -3.34 4.91 -9.17
CA LEU A 60 -2.39 6.00 -9.00
C LEU A 60 -1.41 5.80 -7.82
N ILE A 61 -0.95 4.55 -7.63
CA ILE A 61 -0.12 4.19 -6.46
C ILE A 61 1.24 4.88 -6.51
N GLU A 62 1.90 4.88 -7.66
CA GLU A 62 3.22 5.51 -7.82
C GLU A 62 3.17 7.02 -7.55
N GLU A 63 2.08 7.67 -7.96
CA GLU A 63 1.84 9.08 -7.69
C GLU A 63 1.57 9.32 -6.20
N THR A 64 0.76 8.47 -5.59
CA THR A 64 0.50 8.51 -4.15
C THR A 64 1.80 8.40 -3.36
N TRP A 65 2.71 7.48 -3.75
CA TRP A 65 4.02 7.40 -3.11
C TRP A 65 4.87 8.66 -3.27
N ARG A 66 4.84 9.28 -4.46
CA ARG A 66 5.55 10.54 -4.73
C ARG A 66 5.06 11.63 -3.79
N VAL A 67 3.75 11.89 -3.79
CA VAL A 67 3.12 12.89 -2.93
C VAL A 67 3.40 12.61 -1.46
N VAL A 68 3.28 11.36 -1.00
CA VAL A 68 3.56 11.00 0.39
C VAL A 68 5.02 11.26 0.76
N ARG A 69 5.99 10.92 -0.11
CA ARG A 69 7.42 11.19 0.13
C ARG A 69 7.74 12.68 0.14
N GLU A 70 7.15 13.44 -0.78
CA GLU A 70 7.41 14.87 -0.95
C GLU A 70 6.64 15.74 0.04
N SER A 71 5.61 15.18 0.70
CA SER A 71 4.79 15.92 1.67
C SER A 71 5.58 16.46 2.87
N GLY A 72 6.73 15.87 3.20
CA GLY A 72 7.50 16.20 4.41
C GLY A 72 6.76 15.85 5.71
N LEU A 73 5.61 15.19 5.65
CA LEU A 73 4.82 14.80 6.81
C LEU A 73 5.44 13.60 7.50
N SER A 74 5.47 13.63 8.83
CA SER A 74 5.84 12.46 9.63
C SER A 74 4.80 11.36 9.43
N ARG A 75 5.25 10.17 9.03
CA ARG A 75 4.39 9.00 8.91
C ARG A 75 4.06 8.46 10.29
N ARG A 76 2.79 8.13 10.52
CA ARG A 76 2.36 7.42 11.73
C ARG A 76 2.61 5.93 11.55
N ASP A 77 2.87 5.24 12.66
CA ASP A 77 2.87 3.78 12.68
C ASP A 77 1.44 3.29 12.48
N VAL A 78 1.18 2.71 11.30
CA VAL A 78 -0.11 2.12 10.95
C VAL A 78 0.01 0.61 11.04
N ILE A 79 -0.96 0.01 11.73
CA ILE A 79 -1.12 -1.44 11.81
C ILE A 79 -2.36 -1.82 10.99
N VAL A 80 -2.18 -2.70 10.02
CA VAL A 80 -3.25 -3.27 9.20
C VAL A 80 -3.49 -4.70 9.67
N THR A 81 -4.72 -5.02 10.03
CA THR A 81 -5.09 -6.39 10.38
C THR A 81 -5.52 -7.13 9.11
N VAL A 82 -4.87 -8.26 8.81
CA VAL A 82 -5.27 -9.15 7.70
C VAL A 82 -6.04 -10.31 8.31
N ILE A 83 -7.32 -10.40 7.98
CA ILE A 83 -8.23 -11.44 8.47
C ILE A 83 -8.46 -12.42 7.33
N ASP A 84 -7.75 -13.56 7.35
CA ASP A 84 -7.67 -14.47 6.20
C ASP A 84 -7.24 -15.89 6.64
N ALA A 85 -6.56 -16.66 5.78
CA ALA A 85 -5.98 -17.98 6.07
C ALA A 85 -4.73 -17.94 6.97
N GLY A 86 -4.27 -16.75 7.34
CA GLY A 86 -3.01 -16.52 8.06
C GLY A 86 -2.06 -15.66 7.22
N VAL A 87 -0.83 -15.49 7.68
CA VAL A 87 0.27 -14.90 6.90
C VAL A 87 1.55 -15.68 7.17
N ALA A 88 2.28 -16.08 6.13
CA ALA A 88 3.53 -16.80 6.26
C ALA A 88 4.63 -15.92 6.88
N PRO A 89 5.11 -16.19 8.12
CA PRO A 89 6.03 -15.30 8.83
C PRO A 89 7.45 -15.29 8.27
N LYS A 90 7.78 -16.29 7.45
CA LYS A 90 9.10 -16.43 6.81
C LYS A 90 9.12 -15.96 5.37
N GLN A 91 8.05 -15.33 4.88
CA GLN A 91 8.03 -14.77 3.54
C GLN A 91 9.12 -13.68 3.44
N PRO A 92 10.14 -13.82 2.56
CA PRO A 92 11.29 -12.92 2.56
C PRO A 92 10.92 -11.43 2.41
N ASP A 93 9.85 -11.15 1.66
CA ASP A 93 9.37 -9.80 1.38
C ASP A 93 8.56 -9.16 2.54
N LEU A 94 8.21 -9.97 3.56
CA LEU A 94 7.45 -9.56 4.74
C LEU A 94 8.28 -9.58 6.04
N VAL A 95 9.58 -9.87 5.96
CA VAL A 95 10.46 -9.95 7.13
C VAL A 95 10.46 -8.62 7.89
N GLY A 96 10.20 -8.70 9.20
CA GLY A 96 10.12 -7.53 10.08
C GLY A 96 8.85 -6.69 9.91
N LYS A 97 7.90 -7.11 9.06
CA LYS A 97 6.64 -6.39 8.84
C LYS A 97 5.45 -6.99 9.58
N LEU A 98 5.59 -8.22 10.10
CA LEU A 98 4.53 -8.88 10.85
C LEU A 98 4.65 -8.63 12.36
N LEU A 99 3.51 -8.37 12.99
CA LEU A 99 3.33 -8.38 14.43
C LEU A 99 2.81 -9.76 14.87
N GLY A 100 2.80 -9.98 16.18
CA GLY A 100 2.00 -11.06 16.77
C GLY A 100 0.52 -10.92 16.35
N GLY A 101 -0.09 -12.06 16.06
CA GLY A 101 -1.47 -12.17 15.58
C GLY A 101 -2.31 -13.13 16.43
N HIS A 102 -3.47 -13.51 15.89
CA HIS A 102 -4.39 -14.42 16.55
C HIS A 102 -4.86 -15.52 15.60
N ASP A 103 -5.05 -16.72 16.12
CA ASP A 103 -5.71 -17.81 15.41
C ASP A 103 -7.13 -17.96 15.94
N ALA A 104 -8.10 -17.61 15.10
CA ALA A 104 -9.53 -17.73 15.33
C ALA A 104 -10.16 -18.85 14.47
N SER A 105 -9.35 -19.75 13.91
CA SER A 105 -9.82 -20.87 13.07
C SER A 105 -10.43 -22.04 13.84
N GLY A 106 -10.26 -22.07 15.16
CA GLY A 106 -10.64 -23.21 15.99
C GLY A 106 -9.62 -24.37 15.95
N SER A 107 -8.41 -24.14 15.42
CA SER A 107 -7.33 -25.13 15.46
C SER A 107 -6.96 -25.52 16.90
N ILE A 108 -6.72 -26.82 17.13
CA ILE A 108 -6.23 -27.35 18.42
C ILE A 108 -4.82 -26.82 18.72
N VAL A 109 -4.03 -26.58 17.67
CA VAL A 109 -2.70 -25.96 17.77
C VAL A 109 -2.78 -24.59 17.11
N PRO A 110 -2.87 -23.50 17.89
CA PRO A 110 -2.99 -22.15 17.35
C PRO A 110 -1.77 -21.77 16.50
N SER A 111 -2.01 -21.30 15.29
CA SER A 111 -0.99 -20.74 14.41
C SER A 111 -1.56 -19.64 13.52
N VAL A 112 -0.78 -18.58 13.32
CA VAL A 112 -1.10 -17.52 12.35
C VAL A 112 -0.51 -17.79 10.98
N GLU A 113 0.20 -18.91 10.80
CA GLU A 113 0.84 -19.27 9.55
C GLU A 113 -0.19 -19.60 8.49
N ASP A 114 0.04 -19.03 7.31
CA ASP A 114 -0.76 -19.29 6.13
C ASP A 114 -0.31 -20.59 5.45
N MET A 115 -1.25 -21.53 5.29
CA MET A 115 -1.01 -22.79 4.58
C MET A 115 -1.61 -22.78 3.16
N GLN A 116 -2.36 -21.73 2.79
CA GLN A 116 -3.05 -21.62 1.51
C GLN A 116 -2.35 -20.64 0.55
N GLY A 117 -1.73 -19.59 1.10
CA GLY A 117 -1.04 -18.54 0.37
C GLY A 117 -1.87 -17.26 0.21
N HIS A 118 -3.20 -17.33 0.29
CA HIS A 118 -4.07 -16.18 0.02
C HIS A 118 -3.79 -15.00 0.97
N GLY A 119 -3.78 -15.23 2.29
CA GLY A 119 -3.51 -14.17 3.25
C GLY A 119 -2.08 -13.61 3.14
N THR A 120 -1.11 -14.43 2.75
CA THR A 120 0.28 -14.01 2.47
C THR A 120 0.37 -13.14 1.22
N ASP A 121 -0.37 -13.46 0.17
CA ASP A 121 -0.44 -12.65 -1.06
C ASP A 121 -1.08 -11.29 -0.77
N ILE A 122 -2.18 -11.27 -0.01
CA ILE A 122 -2.82 -10.01 0.43
C ILE A 122 -1.86 -9.19 1.30
N ALA A 123 -1.17 -9.81 2.27
CA ALA A 123 -0.18 -9.11 3.09
C ALA A 123 0.97 -8.53 2.26
N SER A 124 1.41 -9.24 1.22
CA SER A 124 2.44 -8.79 0.27
C SER A 124 1.95 -7.61 -0.56
N ILE A 125 0.72 -7.63 -1.08
CA ILE A 125 0.13 -6.49 -1.80
C ILE A 125 0.10 -5.25 -0.90
N ILE A 126 -0.26 -5.41 0.38
CA ILE A 126 -0.35 -4.29 1.32
C ILE A 126 1.04 -3.74 1.66
N THR A 127 1.99 -4.60 2.03
CA THR A 127 3.22 -4.14 2.69
C THR A 127 4.49 -4.82 2.23
N ALA A 128 4.56 -5.50 1.08
CA ALA A 128 5.85 -5.94 0.56
C ALA A 128 6.90 -4.82 0.52
N GLY A 129 8.18 -5.18 0.57
CA GLY A 129 9.25 -4.20 0.41
C GLY A 129 9.14 -3.44 -0.90
N ILE A 130 9.69 -2.24 -0.94
CA ILE A 130 9.86 -1.50 -2.18
C ILE A 130 11.36 -1.33 -2.36
N ASN A 131 11.85 -1.60 -3.57
CA ASN A 131 13.27 -1.50 -3.90
C ASN A 131 14.19 -2.45 -3.12
N ASN A 132 13.70 -3.61 -2.68
CA ASN A 132 14.51 -4.58 -1.96
C ASN A 132 15.02 -5.72 -2.87
N GLY A 133 14.64 -5.72 -4.16
CA GLY A 133 15.03 -6.74 -5.13
C GLY A 133 14.34 -8.09 -4.92
N ILE A 134 13.25 -8.13 -4.16
CA ILE A 134 12.49 -9.32 -3.83
C ILE A 134 11.05 -9.12 -4.28
N GLY A 135 10.44 -10.16 -4.82
CA GLY A 135 8.98 -10.21 -4.92
C GLY A 135 8.36 -9.03 -5.68
N ILE A 136 7.40 -8.40 -5.02
CA ILE A 136 6.54 -7.34 -5.54
C ILE A 136 6.73 -6.07 -4.73
N ALA A 137 6.27 -4.93 -5.25
CA ALA A 137 6.23 -3.71 -4.47
C ALA A 137 4.91 -3.59 -3.70
N GLY A 138 4.96 -3.39 -2.38
CA GLY A 138 3.76 -3.24 -1.55
C GLY A 138 3.17 -1.83 -1.61
N ILE A 139 1.85 -1.68 -1.57
CA ILE A 139 1.16 -0.38 -1.63
C ILE A 139 1.59 0.57 -0.50
N ALA A 140 1.86 0.04 0.69
CA ALA A 140 2.29 0.80 1.86
C ALA A 140 3.40 0.02 2.61
N ASP A 141 4.64 0.18 2.15
CA ASP A 141 5.81 -0.56 2.64
C ASP A 141 6.18 -0.32 4.11
N SER A 142 5.69 0.76 4.71
CA SER A 142 5.97 1.14 6.10
C SER A 142 4.94 0.65 7.13
N VAL A 143 3.86 -0.01 6.70
CA VAL A 143 2.84 -0.52 7.64
C VAL A 143 3.28 -1.84 8.28
N LYS A 144 2.67 -2.17 9.42
CA LYS A 144 2.81 -3.50 10.03
C LYS A 144 1.55 -4.31 9.85
N ILE A 145 1.68 -5.61 9.62
CA ILE A 145 0.56 -6.54 9.50
C ILE A 145 0.32 -7.25 10.83
N ARG A 146 -0.93 -7.28 11.27
CA ARG A 146 -1.40 -8.18 12.31
C ARG A 146 -2.24 -9.30 11.67
N PRO A 147 -1.76 -10.54 11.62
CA PRO A 147 -2.53 -11.64 11.05
C PRO A 147 -3.63 -12.11 12.01
N ILE A 148 -4.82 -12.33 11.48
CA ILE A 148 -5.89 -13.10 12.12
C ILE A 148 -6.24 -14.25 11.18
N ARG A 149 -5.96 -15.48 11.61
CA ARG A 149 -6.30 -16.68 10.85
C ARG A 149 -7.73 -17.10 11.18
N LEU A 150 -8.59 -17.26 10.17
CA LEU A 150 -9.98 -17.70 10.33
C LEU A 150 -10.24 -19.13 9.89
N THR A 151 -9.31 -19.76 9.16
CA THR A 151 -9.57 -21.07 8.58
C THR A 151 -8.42 -22.04 8.78
N THR A 152 -8.77 -23.28 9.13
CA THR A 152 -7.86 -24.42 9.15
C THR A 152 -7.72 -25.06 7.77
N TYR A 153 -8.53 -24.61 6.81
CA TYR A 153 -8.68 -25.23 5.50
C TYR A 153 -7.32 -25.36 4.81
N ILE A 154 -6.96 -26.59 4.52
CA ILE A 154 -5.87 -26.95 3.60
C ILE A 154 -6.59 -27.19 2.28
N SER A 155 -6.12 -26.60 1.17
CA SER A 155 -6.76 -26.70 -0.14
C SER A 155 -7.23 -28.13 -0.46
N GLY A 156 -8.53 -28.42 -0.32
CA GLY A 156 -9.08 -29.77 -0.51
C GLY A 156 -10.41 -30.12 0.16
N SER A 157 -11.04 -29.28 1.01
CA SER A 157 -12.30 -29.64 1.66
C SER A 157 -13.41 -28.59 1.48
N SER A 158 -13.79 -28.27 0.24
CA SER A 158 -14.92 -27.38 -0.03
C SER A 158 -16.19 -27.94 0.61
N THR A 159 -16.62 -27.37 1.72
CA THR A 159 -18.04 -27.30 2.06
C THR A 159 -18.45 -25.87 1.84
N ASP A 160 -18.98 -25.60 0.65
CA ASP A 160 -19.71 -24.39 0.37
C ASP A 160 -20.93 -24.38 1.30
N GLU A 161 -20.84 -23.68 2.42
CA GLU A 161 -22.01 -23.21 3.15
C GLU A 161 -22.15 -21.72 2.85
N GLU A 162 -22.99 -21.43 1.85
CA GLU A 162 -23.65 -20.14 1.68
C GLU A 162 -24.36 -19.76 2.99
N ILE A 163 -24.17 -18.51 3.43
CA ILE A 163 -25.11 -17.78 4.29
C ILE A 163 -25.73 -16.67 3.46
#